data_AF-X1GNL0-F1
#
_entry.id   AF-X1GNL0-F1
#
_cell.length_a   1.000
_cell.length_b   1.000
_cell.length_c   1.000
_cell.angle_alpha   90.00
_cell.angle_beta   90.00
_cell.angle_gamma   90.00
#
_symmetry.space_group_name_H-M   'P 1'
#
loop_
_entity.id
_entity.type
_entity.pdbx_description
1 polymer ?
#
loop_
_entity_poly.entity_id
_entity_poly.type
_entity_poly.pdbx_seq_one_letter_code
_entity_poly.pdbx_strand_id
1 'polypeptide(L)'
;MKEFIDKKIKKKIRKIFKNSDFRFIKDSKNELIIEAENFKLLFSWEILSKNKKLREIIKDLKKEINKNHVNVGVIILPLGKRFKKSDVSKNKKIKVWDIFDVDYFNKVSNSIWGWAKYEILTRLGYTKKFDKAKKIPSISIKQPGGNLYVFSIDPETLLKMAYVFRRPVSPNAYQRMLVPERIKKTIPSFLEKEDAILPTNITCILPPQT
;
A
#
# COMPACT_ATOMS: atom_id res chain seq x y z
N MET A 1 -23.21 2.76 -19.18
CA MET A 1 -22.84 2.11 -17.89
C MET A 1 -21.32 1.89 -17.72
N LYS A 2 -20.60 1.27 -18.69
CA LYS A 2 -19.13 1.07 -18.62
C LYS A 2 -18.33 2.36 -18.46
N GLU A 3 -18.59 3.36 -19.30
CA GLU A 3 -17.85 4.63 -19.30
C GLU A 3 -17.99 5.43 -17.99
N PHE A 4 -19.13 5.26 -17.31
CA PHE A 4 -19.36 5.85 -15.99
C PHE A 4 -18.53 5.16 -14.90
N ILE A 5 -18.39 3.83 -14.97
CA ILE A 5 -17.54 3.04 -14.05
C ILE A 5 -16.07 3.41 -14.26
N ASP A 6 -15.63 3.57 -15.51
CA ASP A 6 -14.27 4.03 -15.86
C ASP A 6 -13.94 5.38 -15.23
N LYS A 7 -14.82 6.38 -15.43
CA LYS A 7 -14.61 7.72 -14.85
C LYS A 7 -14.54 7.68 -13.33
N LYS A 8 -15.37 6.86 -12.67
CA LYS A 8 -15.39 6.73 -11.21
C LYS A 8 -14.13 6.06 -10.66
N ILE A 9 -13.68 4.97 -11.28
CA ILE A 9 -12.46 4.25 -10.88
C ILE A 9 -11.23 5.13 -11.12
N LYS A 10 -11.10 5.73 -12.31
CA LYS A 10 -10.03 6.67 -12.63
C LYS A 10 -9.96 7.81 -11.61
N LYS A 11 -11.10 8.42 -11.27
CA LYS A 11 -11.17 9.49 -10.26
C LYS A 11 -10.69 9.02 -8.89
N LYS A 12 -11.08 7.81 -8.46
CA LYS A 12 -10.61 7.22 -7.19
C LYS A 12 -9.10 6.99 -7.20
N ILE A 13 -8.56 6.38 -8.26
CA ILE A 13 -7.13 6.10 -8.41
C ILE A 13 -6.31 7.38 -8.36
N ARG A 14 -6.71 8.40 -9.14
CA ARG A 14 -6.06 9.72 -9.11
C ARG A 14 -6.09 10.33 -7.72
N LYS A 15 -7.22 10.23 -7.02
CA LYS A 15 -7.36 10.71 -5.64
C LYS A 15 -6.40 9.98 -4.69
N ILE A 16 -6.28 8.66 -4.79
CA ILE A 16 -5.34 7.86 -3.98
C ILE A 16 -3.93 8.43 -4.12
N PHE A 17 -3.44 8.55 -5.34
CA PHE A 17 -2.05 8.93 -5.58
C PHE A 17 -1.77 10.40 -5.32
N LYS A 18 -2.74 11.30 -5.59
CA LYS A 18 -2.64 12.70 -5.19
C LYS A 18 -2.53 12.86 -3.68
N ASN A 19 -3.34 12.11 -2.92
CA ASN A 19 -3.31 12.18 -1.46
C ASN A 19 -2.06 11.50 -0.88
N SER A 20 -1.47 10.56 -1.60
CA SER A 20 -0.34 9.75 -1.14
C SER A 20 1.01 10.27 -1.63
N ASP A 21 1.14 11.54 -2.01
CA ASP A 21 2.44 12.15 -2.35
C ASP A 21 3.20 11.42 -3.48
N PHE A 22 2.47 10.90 -4.47
CA PHE A 22 3.07 10.38 -5.70
C PHE A 22 3.16 11.47 -6.76
N ARG A 23 4.28 11.49 -7.48
CA ARG A 23 4.47 12.32 -8.67
C ARG A 23 3.79 11.68 -9.87
N PHE A 24 2.98 12.45 -10.59
CA PHE A 24 2.35 12.02 -11.84
C PHE A 24 3.32 12.26 -13.00
N ILE A 25 3.69 11.21 -13.73
CA ILE A 25 4.59 11.28 -14.90
C ILE A 25 3.77 11.32 -16.20
N LYS A 26 2.78 10.43 -16.32
CA LYS A 26 1.92 10.32 -17.51
C LYS A 26 0.51 10.00 -17.06
N ASP A 27 -0.49 10.72 -17.57
CA ASP A 27 -1.90 10.42 -17.32
C ASP A 27 -2.67 10.39 -18.63
N SER A 28 -2.99 9.19 -19.10
CA SER A 28 -3.73 8.96 -20.33
C SER A 28 -5.15 8.48 -20.03
N LYS A 29 -5.93 8.16 -21.05
CA LYS A 29 -7.31 7.70 -20.89
C LYS A 29 -7.42 6.47 -19.98
N ASN A 30 -6.54 5.48 -20.17
CA ASN A 30 -6.59 4.16 -19.54
C ASN A 30 -5.32 3.78 -18.77
N GLU A 31 -4.31 4.66 -18.77
CA GLU A 31 -3.04 4.42 -18.12
C GLU A 31 -2.62 5.60 -17.26
N LEU A 32 -1.91 5.28 -16.19
CA LEU A 32 -1.33 6.25 -15.29
C LEU A 32 0.06 5.78 -14.89
N ILE A 33 1.08 6.60 -15.16
CA ILE A 33 2.44 6.40 -14.67
C ILE A 33 2.68 7.38 -13.52
N ILE A 34 3.06 6.83 -12.38
CA ILE A 34 3.38 7.59 -11.16
C ILE A 34 4.71 7.14 -10.59
N GLU A 35 5.29 7.97 -9.73
CA GLU A 35 6.56 7.71 -9.09
C GLU A 35 6.60 8.25 -7.67
N ALA A 36 7.22 7.48 -6.77
CA ALA A 36 7.64 7.90 -5.44
C ALA A 36 8.88 7.08 -5.05
N GLU A 37 9.79 7.66 -4.28
CA GLU A 37 10.99 6.95 -3.78
C GLU A 37 11.83 6.29 -4.89
N ASN A 38 11.94 6.96 -6.05
CA ASN A 38 12.58 6.43 -7.28
C ASN A 38 12.00 5.09 -7.75
N PHE A 39 10.73 4.83 -7.43
CA PHE A 39 9.99 3.66 -7.84
C PHE A 39 8.80 4.05 -8.71
N LYS A 40 8.91 3.74 -10.00
CA LYS A 40 7.91 4.01 -11.02
C LYS A 40 6.89 2.87 -11.07
N LEU A 41 5.63 3.25 -11.11
CA LEU A 41 4.48 2.35 -11.21
C LEU A 41 3.65 2.70 -12.44
N LEU A 42 3.17 1.68 -13.14
CA LEU A 42 2.23 1.82 -14.26
C LEU A 42 0.90 1.20 -13.86
N PHE A 43 -0.14 2.00 -13.72
CA PHE A 43 -1.51 1.53 -13.52
C PHE A 43 -2.23 1.53 -14.86
N SER A 44 -2.78 0.37 -15.23
CA SER A 44 -3.62 0.22 -16.40
C SER A 44 -4.98 -0.32 -15.96
N TRP A 45 -6.04 0.33 -16.42
CA TRP A 45 -7.40 -0.17 -16.30
C TRP A 45 -7.98 -0.31 -17.71
N GLU A 46 -7.84 -1.50 -18.28
CA GLU A 46 -8.72 -1.90 -19.36
C GLU A 46 -9.87 -2.66 -18.68
N ILE A 47 -11.06 -2.05 -18.60
CA ILE A 47 -12.29 -2.84 -18.45
C ILE A 47 -12.20 -3.85 -19.58
N LEU A 48 -12.03 -5.13 -19.27
CA LEU A 48 -12.03 -6.22 -20.24
C LEU A 48 -13.23 -6.04 -21.16
N SER A 49 -13.00 -5.37 -22.29
CA SER A 49 -13.90 -5.38 -23.41
C SER A 49 -14.03 -6.86 -23.78
N LYS A 50 -15.23 -7.27 -24.14
CA LYS A 50 -15.65 -8.68 -24.18
C LYS A 50 -14.72 -9.61 -24.99
N ASN A 51 -13.75 -9.08 -25.76
CA ASN A 51 -12.96 -9.83 -26.73
C ASN A 51 -11.44 -9.88 -26.47
N LYS A 52 -10.87 -9.08 -25.55
CA LYS A 52 -9.40 -9.08 -25.32
C LYS A 52 -9.02 -10.08 -24.23
N LYS A 53 -8.13 -11.02 -24.54
CA LYS A 53 -7.70 -12.04 -23.57
C LYS A 53 -6.77 -11.40 -22.53
N LEU A 54 -6.84 -11.81 -21.27
CA LEU A 54 -5.94 -11.33 -20.20
C LEU A 54 -4.45 -11.42 -20.61
N ARG A 55 -4.09 -12.44 -21.39
CA ARG A 55 -2.73 -12.62 -21.94
C ARG A 55 -2.28 -11.45 -22.82
N GLU A 56 -3.18 -10.88 -23.61
CA GLU A 56 -2.89 -9.72 -24.47
C GLU A 56 -2.69 -8.47 -23.64
N ILE A 57 -3.56 -8.23 -22.64
CA ILE A 57 -3.42 -7.12 -21.69
C ILE A 57 -2.06 -7.21 -20.97
N ILE A 58 -1.70 -8.41 -20.49
CA ILE A 58 -0.40 -8.64 -19.86
C ILE A 58 0.76 -8.38 -20.84
N LYS A 59 0.62 -8.80 -22.11
CA LYS A 59 1.65 -8.59 -23.14
C LYS A 59 1.86 -7.10 -23.42
N ASP A 60 0.77 -6.34 -23.56
CA ASP A 60 0.81 -4.90 -23.81
C ASP A 60 1.39 -4.17 -22.59
N LEU A 61 0.95 -4.54 -21.38
CA LEU A 61 1.49 -3.97 -20.15
C LEU A 61 2.99 -4.25 -20.01
N LYS A 62 3.47 -5.45 -20.38
CA LYS A 62 4.92 -5.75 -20.37
C LYS A 62 5.70 -4.85 -21.32
N LYS A 63 5.17 -4.59 -22.51
CA LYS A 63 5.80 -3.67 -23.48
C LYS A 63 5.90 -2.27 -22.89
N GLU A 64 4.82 -1.77 -22.30
CA GLU A 64 4.81 -0.44 -21.68
C GLU A 64 5.71 -0.37 -20.43
N ILE A 65 5.77 -1.42 -19.62
CA ILE A 65 6.71 -1.52 -18.49
C ILE A 65 8.15 -1.35 -18.97
N ASN A 66 8.54 -2.09 -20.02
CA ASN A 66 9.89 -2.05 -20.55
C ASN A 66 10.20 -0.70 -21.22
N LYS A 67 9.26 -0.20 -22.06
CA LYS A 67 9.40 1.08 -22.76
C LYS A 67 9.59 2.26 -21.81
N ASN A 68 8.80 2.31 -20.74
CA ASN A 68 8.83 3.43 -19.79
C ASN A 68 9.77 3.17 -18.59
N HIS A 69 10.53 2.07 -18.59
CA HIS A 69 11.44 1.69 -17.50
C HIS A 69 10.75 1.67 -16.13
N VAL A 70 9.54 1.11 -16.09
CA VAL A 70 8.69 1.05 -14.89
C VAL A 70 9.10 -0.15 -14.04
N ASN A 71 9.05 -0.02 -12.71
CA ASN A 71 9.40 -1.12 -11.81
C ASN A 71 8.30 -2.19 -11.76
N VAL A 72 7.04 -1.76 -11.63
CA VAL A 72 5.87 -2.63 -11.50
C VAL A 72 4.67 -2.09 -12.28
N GLY A 73 4.01 -2.95 -13.04
CA GLY A 73 2.69 -2.67 -13.62
C GLY A 73 1.55 -3.24 -12.78
N VAL A 74 0.43 -2.53 -12.74
CA VAL A 74 -0.77 -2.92 -12.01
C VAL A 74 -1.97 -2.91 -12.95
N ILE A 75 -2.63 -4.05 -13.07
CA ILE A 75 -3.89 -4.19 -13.79
C ILE A 75 -5.02 -4.01 -12.79
N ILE A 76 -5.93 -3.08 -13.06
CA ILE A 76 -7.13 -2.88 -12.23
C ILE A 76 -8.32 -3.56 -12.89
N LEU A 77 -8.97 -4.45 -12.14
CA LEU A 77 -10.12 -5.22 -12.59
C LEU A 77 -11.40 -4.71 -11.92
N PRO A 78 -12.25 -3.95 -12.63
CA PRO A 78 -13.59 -3.63 -12.15
C PRO A 78 -14.45 -4.91 -12.00
N LEU A 79 -15.36 -4.88 -11.03
CA LEU A 79 -16.25 -5.98 -10.64
C LEU A 79 -16.78 -6.85 -11.82
N GLY A 80 -16.76 -8.17 -11.63
CA GLY A 80 -17.46 -9.13 -12.50
C GLY A 80 -16.62 -10.28 -13.06
N LYS A 81 -15.28 -10.24 -12.95
CA LYS A 81 -14.41 -11.37 -13.33
C LYS A 81 -13.41 -11.67 -12.21
N ARG A 82 -13.72 -12.68 -11.39
CA ARG A 82 -12.72 -13.33 -10.53
C ARG A 82 -11.77 -14.11 -11.46
N PHE A 83 -10.68 -13.48 -11.90
CA PHE A 83 -9.59 -14.25 -12.49
C PHE A 83 -8.96 -15.09 -11.38
N LYS A 84 -8.62 -16.34 -11.70
CA LYS A 84 -7.74 -17.11 -10.82
C LYS A 84 -6.42 -16.36 -10.75
N LYS A 85 -6.04 -15.88 -9.55
CA LYS A 85 -4.78 -15.17 -9.29
C LYS A 85 -3.56 -15.90 -9.86
N SER A 86 -3.64 -17.22 -10.07
CA SER A 86 -2.64 -18.08 -10.68
C SER A 86 -2.09 -17.55 -12.02
N ASP A 87 -2.92 -16.95 -12.88
CA ASP A 87 -2.51 -16.57 -14.23
C ASP A 87 -1.59 -15.34 -14.27
N VAL A 88 -1.72 -14.44 -13.29
CA VAL A 88 -0.87 -13.24 -13.16
C VAL A 88 0.27 -13.45 -12.15
N SER A 89 0.07 -14.34 -11.18
CA SER A 89 1.02 -14.61 -10.09
C SER A 89 2.43 -15.01 -10.53
N LYS A 90 2.58 -15.57 -11.75
CA LYS A 90 3.89 -15.96 -12.29
C LYS A 90 4.79 -14.76 -12.62
N ASN A 91 4.24 -13.56 -12.78
CA ASN A 91 5.03 -12.39 -13.10
C ASN A 91 5.25 -11.47 -11.88
N LYS A 92 6.48 -11.42 -11.37
CA LYS A 92 6.81 -10.56 -10.21
C LYS A 92 6.62 -9.06 -10.47
N LYS A 93 6.74 -8.61 -11.73
CA LYS A 93 6.61 -7.19 -12.16
C LYS A 93 5.16 -6.78 -12.47
N ILE A 94 4.19 -7.69 -12.44
CA ILE A 94 2.79 -7.37 -12.71
C ILE A 94 1.93 -7.77 -11.52
N LYS A 95 1.13 -6.83 -11.02
CA LYS A 95 0.16 -7.03 -9.94
C LYS A 95 -1.25 -6.81 -10.46
N VAL A 96 -2.23 -7.37 -9.74
CA VAL A 96 -3.65 -7.18 -10.02
C VAL A 96 -4.29 -6.56 -8.81
N TRP A 97 -5.03 -5.48 -9.02
CA TRP A 97 -5.91 -4.87 -8.03
C TRP A 97 -7.35 -5.06 -8.45
N ASP A 98 -8.20 -5.49 -7.52
CA ASP A 98 -9.64 -5.45 -7.70
C ASP A 98 -10.24 -4.17 -7.08
N ILE A 99 -11.57 -4.09 -7.06
CA ILE A 99 -12.25 -2.93 -6.47
C ILE A 99 -12.00 -2.82 -4.96
N PHE A 100 -11.77 -3.94 -4.26
CA PHE A 100 -11.52 -3.94 -2.83
C PHE A 100 -10.12 -3.39 -2.54
N ASP A 101 -9.12 -3.71 -3.36
CA ASP A 101 -7.79 -3.08 -3.27
C ASP A 101 -7.89 -1.56 -3.50
N VAL A 102 -8.64 -1.12 -4.51
CA VAL A 102 -8.84 0.32 -4.80
C VAL A 102 -9.54 1.03 -3.64
N ASP A 103 -10.61 0.44 -3.10
CA ASP A 103 -11.36 1.01 -1.98
C ASP A 103 -10.55 1.02 -0.69
N TYR A 104 -9.76 -0.03 -0.46
CA TYR A 104 -8.81 -0.12 0.63
C TYR A 104 -7.80 1.02 0.59
N PHE A 105 -7.08 1.18 -0.54
CA PHE A 105 -6.07 2.22 -0.66
C PHE A 105 -6.66 3.63 -0.66
N ASN A 106 -7.89 3.81 -1.14
CA ASN A 106 -8.61 5.08 -0.97
C ASN A 106 -8.90 5.40 0.50
N LYS A 107 -9.24 4.41 1.33
CA LYS A 107 -9.40 4.64 2.78
C LYS A 107 -8.08 4.98 3.45
N VAL A 108 -7.02 4.24 3.12
CA VAL A 108 -5.66 4.48 3.64
C VAL A 108 -5.19 5.89 3.26
N SER A 109 -5.23 6.26 1.98
CA SER A 109 -4.76 7.56 1.49
C SER A 109 -5.55 8.74 2.08
N ASN A 110 -6.85 8.56 2.35
CA ASN A 110 -7.66 9.59 3.01
C ASN A 110 -7.41 9.69 4.53
N SER A 111 -6.82 8.66 5.13
CA SER A 111 -6.57 8.58 6.57
C SER A 111 -5.19 9.10 6.93
N ILE A 112 -4.15 8.69 6.17
CA ILE A 112 -2.75 8.99 6.48
C ILE A 112 -2.02 9.78 5.37
N TRP A 113 -2.74 10.23 4.33
CA TRP A 113 -2.21 11.15 3.32
C TRP A 113 -0.90 10.65 2.69
N GLY A 114 0.15 11.49 2.63
CA GLY A 114 1.43 11.19 2.00
C GLY A 114 2.08 9.91 2.51
N TRP A 115 1.82 9.54 3.77
CA TRP A 115 2.33 8.31 4.38
C TRP A 115 1.78 7.02 3.75
N ALA A 116 0.65 7.09 3.05
CA ALA A 116 0.08 5.95 2.36
C ALA A 116 1.00 5.41 1.25
N LYS A 117 1.96 6.20 0.74
CA LYS A 117 2.91 5.74 -0.27
C LYS A 117 3.73 4.54 0.17
N TYR A 118 4.19 4.52 1.42
CA TYR A 118 5.04 3.44 1.93
C TYR A 118 4.30 2.10 1.92
N GLU A 119 3.02 2.14 2.25
CA GLU A 119 2.17 0.97 2.21
C GLU A 119 1.90 0.49 0.78
N ILE A 120 1.55 1.41 -0.11
CA ILE A 120 1.29 1.12 -1.53
C ILE A 120 2.55 0.51 -2.16
N LEU A 121 3.71 1.14 -1.97
CA LEU A 121 5.00 0.70 -2.50
C LEU A 121 5.37 -0.68 -1.97
N THR A 122 5.24 -0.92 -0.66
CA THR A 122 5.54 -2.23 -0.06
C THR A 122 4.61 -3.31 -0.62
N ARG A 123 3.31 -3.02 -0.76
CA ARG A 123 2.34 -3.97 -1.34
C ARG A 123 2.66 -4.34 -2.78
N LEU A 124 3.25 -3.40 -3.53
CA LEU A 124 3.63 -3.57 -4.92
C LEU A 124 5.02 -4.19 -5.10
N GLY A 125 5.75 -4.45 -4.01
CA GLY A 125 7.03 -5.15 -4.04
C GLY A 125 8.25 -4.25 -3.97
N TYR A 126 8.10 -3.02 -3.49
CA TYR A 126 9.25 -2.24 -3.05
C TYR A 126 9.85 -2.88 -1.80
N THR A 127 11.11 -3.28 -1.89
CA THR A 127 11.83 -3.98 -0.81
C THR A 127 13.01 -3.20 -0.26
N LYS A 128 13.37 -2.07 -0.87
CA LYS A 128 14.41 -1.20 -0.32
C LYS A 128 13.87 -0.56 0.96
N LYS A 129 14.76 -0.33 1.92
CA LYS A 129 14.40 0.44 3.11
C LYS A 129 14.14 1.89 2.68
N PHE A 130 13.05 2.49 3.15
CA PHE A 130 12.77 3.90 2.89
C PHE A 130 13.67 4.83 3.71
N ASP A 131 14.22 4.32 4.80
CA ASP A 131 15.16 5.02 5.65
C ASP A 131 16.32 4.10 6.05
N LYS A 132 17.45 4.69 6.48
CA LYS A 132 18.59 3.95 7.01
C LYS A 132 18.21 3.29 8.32
N ALA A 133 18.91 2.20 8.67
CA ALA A 133 18.76 1.60 9.99
C ALA A 133 19.17 2.63 11.05
N LYS A 134 18.24 3.01 11.93
CA LYS A 134 18.50 3.88 13.07
C LYS A 134 18.84 3.05 14.29
N LYS A 135 19.83 3.50 15.05
CA LYS A 135 20.09 3.00 16.41
C LYS A 135 19.19 3.76 17.36
N ILE A 136 18.38 3.04 18.13
CA ILE A 136 17.44 3.62 19.08
C ILE A 136 17.79 3.07 20.46
N PRO A 137 18.02 3.92 21.47
CA PRO A 137 18.16 3.47 22.85
C PRO A 137 16.93 2.67 23.28
N SER A 138 17.15 1.55 23.96
CA SER A 138 16.07 0.68 24.39
C SER A 138 16.37 0.11 25.77
N ILE A 139 15.30 -0.21 26.50
CA ILE A 139 15.35 -1.01 27.72
C ILE A 139 15.25 -2.47 27.28
N SER A 140 16.26 -3.28 27.61
CA SER A 140 16.25 -4.71 27.35
C SER A 140 15.65 -5.47 28.54
N ILE A 141 14.69 -6.33 28.26
CA ILE A 141 14.03 -7.18 29.24
C ILE A 141 14.29 -8.64 28.83
N LYS A 142 14.98 -9.39 29.69
CA LYS A 142 15.19 -10.83 29.51
C LYS A 142 13.98 -11.59 30.03
N GLN A 143 13.43 -12.51 29.24
CA GLN A 143 12.36 -13.41 29.66
C GLN A 143 12.54 -14.80 29.03
N PRO A 144 11.90 -15.85 29.57
CA PRO A 144 11.86 -17.15 28.90
C PRO A 144 11.34 -17.01 27.46
N GLY A 145 12.06 -17.55 26.48
CA GLY A 145 11.70 -17.50 25.06
C GLY A 145 12.26 -16.32 24.26
N GLY A 146 12.96 -15.35 24.88
CA GLY A 146 13.72 -14.33 24.13
C GLY A 146 13.91 -13.00 24.86
N ASN A 147 14.60 -12.08 24.21
CA ASN A 147 14.78 -10.71 24.69
C ASN A 147 13.69 -9.80 24.12
N LEU A 148 13.04 -9.02 24.99
CA LEU A 148 12.20 -7.90 24.59
C LEU A 148 12.98 -6.60 24.66
N TYR A 149 12.69 -5.68 23.74
CA TYR A 149 13.26 -4.34 23.72
C TYR A 149 12.14 -3.32 23.72
N VAL A 150 12.12 -2.46 24.73
CA VAL A 150 11.15 -1.36 24.85
C VAL A 150 11.87 -0.08 24.47
N PHE A 151 11.32 0.66 23.51
CA PHE A 151 11.89 1.90 23.02
C PHE A 151 10.80 2.86 22.56
N SER A 152 11.15 4.15 22.52
CA SER A 152 10.30 5.19 21.95
C SER A 152 10.80 5.55 20.55
N ILE A 153 9.88 5.71 19.61
CA ILE A 153 10.18 6.11 18.23
C ILE A 153 9.08 7.02 17.71
N ASP A 154 9.42 8.00 16.89
CA ASP A 154 8.42 8.78 16.18
C ASP A 154 7.66 7.90 15.16
N PRO A 155 6.33 8.04 15.05
CA PRO A 155 5.53 7.21 14.14
C PRO A 155 5.95 7.32 12.67
N GLU A 156 6.43 8.48 12.23
CA GLU A 156 6.90 8.72 10.87
C GLU A 156 8.11 7.82 10.54
N THR A 157 9.11 7.78 11.41
CA THR A 157 10.28 6.91 11.27
C THR A 157 9.84 5.46 11.29
N LEU A 158 8.95 5.06 12.19
CA LEU A 158 8.45 3.69 12.23
C LEU A 158 7.78 3.28 10.91
N LEU A 159 6.97 4.15 10.29
CA LEU A 159 6.30 3.88 9.02
C LEU A 159 7.26 3.68 7.84
N LYS A 160 8.45 4.29 7.88
CA LYS A 160 9.50 4.11 6.85
C LYS A 160 10.27 2.79 7.02
N MET A 161 10.22 2.19 8.20
CA MET A 161 11.07 1.05 8.57
C MET A 161 10.28 -0.24 8.81
N ALA A 162 9.01 -0.12 9.18
CA ALA A 162 8.15 -1.23 9.55
C ALA A 162 7.06 -1.46 8.51
N TYR A 163 6.83 -2.73 8.21
CA TYR A 163 5.65 -3.15 7.48
C TYR A 163 4.54 -3.51 8.46
N VAL A 164 3.37 -2.90 8.29
CA VAL A 164 2.19 -3.33 9.04
C VAL A 164 1.66 -4.61 8.39
N PHE A 165 1.70 -5.72 9.13
CA PHE A 165 1.14 -7.00 8.69
C PHE A 165 -0.40 -6.96 8.77
N ARG A 166 -1.09 -7.19 7.64
CA ARG A 166 -2.55 -6.94 7.53
C ARG A 166 -3.35 -8.15 7.04
N ARG A 167 -4.64 -8.20 7.42
CA ARG A 167 -5.60 -9.26 7.03
C ARG A 167 -5.63 -9.64 5.54
N PRO A 168 -5.52 -8.69 4.59
CA PRO A 168 -5.47 -9.03 3.17
C PRO A 168 -4.28 -9.91 2.77
N VAL A 169 -3.27 -10.04 3.63
CA VAL A 169 -2.06 -10.86 3.43
C VAL A 169 -2.15 -12.19 4.19
N SER A 170 -2.76 -12.19 5.38
CA SER A 170 -2.95 -13.42 6.18
C SER A 170 -4.23 -13.32 7.01
N PRO A 171 -5.08 -14.36 7.05
CA PRO A 171 -6.28 -14.39 7.89
C PRO A 171 -5.96 -14.21 9.38
N ASN A 172 -4.74 -14.55 9.81
CA ASN A 172 -4.27 -14.44 11.19
C ASN A 172 -3.78 -13.03 11.56
N ALA A 173 -3.64 -12.12 10.59
CA ALA A 173 -3.22 -10.76 10.90
C ALA A 173 -4.37 -10.00 11.57
N TYR A 174 -4.17 -9.36 12.72
CA TYR A 174 -5.18 -8.48 13.32
C TYR A 174 -4.87 -7.03 12.95
N GLN A 175 -5.86 -6.33 12.38
CA GLN A 175 -5.80 -4.88 12.31
C GLN A 175 -7.19 -4.25 12.38
N ARG A 176 -7.26 -3.09 13.06
CA ARG A 176 -8.37 -2.14 12.98
C ARG A 176 -8.17 -1.23 11.77
N MET A 177 -9.24 -1.02 10.99
CA MET A 177 -9.21 -0.12 9.84
C MET A 177 -8.83 1.30 10.29
N LEU A 178 -7.97 1.99 9.53
CA LEU A 178 -7.69 3.40 9.76
C LEU A 178 -8.92 4.20 9.34
N VAL A 179 -9.46 5.00 10.26
CA VAL A 179 -10.65 5.82 10.04
C VAL A 179 -10.28 7.28 10.35
N PRO A 180 -10.57 8.25 9.47
CA PRO A 180 -10.16 9.64 9.66
C PRO A 180 -10.65 10.24 10.98
N GLU A 181 -11.88 9.93 11.39
CA GLU A 181 -12.45 10.38 12.66
C GLU A 181 -11.60 9.94 13.85
N ARG A 182 -11.15 8.68 13.85
CA ARG A 182 -10.31 8.16 14.93
C ARG A 182 -8.97 8.87 15.02
N ILE A 183 -8.33 9.11 13.86
CA ILE A 183 -7.01 9.76 13.80
C ILE A 183 -7.10 11.24 14.16
N LYS A 184 -8.13 11.93 13.68
CA LYS A 184 -8.25 13.39 13.82
C LYS A 184 -8.96 13.85 15.09
N LYS A 185 -9.81 12.99 15.66
CA LYS A 185 -10.64 13.35 16.82
C LYS A 185 -10.38 12.42 17.99
N THR A 186 -10.69 11.13 17.85
CA THR A 186 -10.71 10.19 18.99
C THR A 186 -9.34 10.02 19.65
N ILE A 187 -8.26 9.90 18.87
CA ILE A 187 -6.91 9.75 19.40
C ILE A 187 -6.43 11.06 20.06
N PRO A 188 -6.47 12.23 19.38
CA PRO A 188 -6.14 13.51 20.01
C PRO A 188 -6.95 13.78 21.29
N SER A 189 -8.27 13.60 21.25
CA SER A 189 -9.13 13.84 22.41
C SER A 189 -8.89 12.85 23.55
N PHE A 190 -8.34 11.67 23.27
CA PHE A 190 -7.91 10.73 24.30
C PHE A 190 -6.58 11.19 24.90
N LEU A 191 -5.62 11.60 24.06
CA LEU A 191 -4.30 12.07 24.47
C LEU A 191 -4.35 13.33 25.34
N GLU A 192 -5.36 14.17 25.16
CA GLU A 192 -5.56 15.42 25.89
C GLU A 192 -6.15 15.22 27.31
N LYS A 193 -6.57 14.01 27.68
CA LYS A 193 -7.10 13.75 29.03
C LYS A 193 -5.99 13.60 30.05
N GLU A 194 -6.16 14.17 31.24
CA GLU A 194 -5.17 14.09 32.33
C GLU A 194 -4.95 12.65 32.83
N ASP A 195 -5.98 11.80 32.75
CA ASP A 195 -5.94 10.38 33.13
C ASP A 195 -5.66 9.45 31.95
N ALA A 196 -5.23 9.99 30.80
CA ALA A 196 -4.96 9.20 29.60
C ALA A 196 -3.78 8.25 29.81
N ILE A 197 -4.08 7.02 30.19
CA ILE A 197 -3.10 5.93 30.14
C ILE A 197 -3.16 5.34 28.74
N LEU A 198 -2.13 5.57 27.92
CA LEU A 198 -2.03 4.96 26.60
C LEU A 198 -1.31 3.60 26.72
N PRO A 199 -2.01 2.45 26.70
CA PRO A 199 -1.37 1.16 26.80
C PRO A 199 -1.22 0.56 25.39
N THR A 200 -0.91 1.39 24.39
CA THR A 200 -0.79 0.89 23.01
C THR A 200 0.67 0.68 22.67
N ASN A 201 1.24 -0.39 23.22
CA ASN A 201 2.54 -0.87 22.78
C ASN A 201 2.39 -1.43 21.37
N ILE A 202 3.08 -0.84 20.39
CA ILE A 202 3.21 -1.45 19.06
C ILE A 202 4.23 -2.58 19.20
N THR A 203 3.77 -3.83 19.10
CA THR A 203 4.67 -4.97 19.09
C THR A 203 5.27 -5.14 17.70
N CYS A 204 6.57 -4.90 17.61
CA CYS A 204 7.33 -5.09 16.38
C CYS A 204 8.07 -6.43 16.44
N ILE A 205 7.93 -7.25 15.41
CA ILE A 205 8.78 -8.43 15.22
C ILE A 205 10.00 -7.97 14.43
N LEU A 206 11.18 -8.05 15.06
CA LEU A 206 12.44 -7.76 14.40
C LEU A 206 12.98 -9.03 13.74
N PRO A 207 13.59 -8.93 12.53
CA PRO A 207 14.31 -10.06 11.96
C PRO A 207 15.48 -10.45 12.89
N PRO A 208 15.94 -11.72 12.82
CA PRO A 208 17.13 -12.15 13.55
C PRO A 208 18.29 -11.18 13.30
N GLN A 209 19.01 -10.81 14.36
CA GLN A 209 20.26 -10.07 14.19
C GLN A 209 21.22 -10.99 13.40
N THR A 210 21.66 -10.51 12.24
CA THR A 210 22.67 -11.16 11.40
C THR A 210 24.02 -10.54 11.68
#